data_AF-A0A9D1QLH6-F1
#
_entry.id   AF-A0A9D1QLH6-F1
#
_cell.length_a   1.000
_cell.length_b   1.000
_cell.length_c   1.000
_cell.angle_alpha   90.00
_cell.angle_beta   90.00
_cell.angle_gamma   90.00
#
_symmetry.space_group_name_H-M   'P 1'
#
loop_
_entity.id
_entity.type
_entity.pdbx_description
1 polymer ?
#
loop_
_entity_poly.entity_id
_entity_poly.type
_entity_poly.pdbx_seq_one_letter_code
_entity_poly.pdbx_strand_id
1 'polypeptide(L)'
;MNQKYLCGVAVNGQEEEILAYFEATPENVAAFLCAYPSYRKIAVCTTDGKPFLTVDLGLRVTIPDQKYLHEKLLPILHPIQQGEAGPPKLKTVSKEIAEAAPCPKPDWNYLYWDGYSNKKYQAILNGKGLLNWEQDGKIHKVELQVRPYMDRNNLAIEIVCWDSGVPEPWKSLTVNLDGQRDKNYAFVDCDLKDDLLLWLDKNGLAKHTGSMVQNGSAVYAEYRFIGKRLKELDPDGYRVYEERYIEARKAQALPEERSQ
;
A
#
# COMPACT_ATOMS: atom_id res chain seq x y z
N MET A 1 -14.71 6.21 12.57
CA MET A 1 -15.17 6.71 11.26
C MET A 1 -15.60 8.15 11.41
N ASN A 2 -14.92 9.03 10.67
CA ASN A 2 -15.12 10.49 10.69
C ASN A 2 -15.88 11.04 9.46
N GLN A 3 -16.45 10.17 8.63
CA GLN A 3 -17.22 10.57 7.45
C GLN A 3 -18.69 10.80 7.80
N LYS A 4 -19.33 11.72 7.08
CA LYS A 4 -20.79 11.90 7.15
C LYS A 4 -21.53 10.99 6.17
N TYR A 5 -21.01 10.88 4.95
CA TYR A 5 -21.58 10.07 3.88
C TYR A 5 -20.53 9.12 3.31
N LEU A 6 -21.01 8.00 2.80
CA LEU A 6 -20.23 7.01 2.05
C LEU A 6 -20.94 6.75 0.72
N CYS A 7 -20.20 6.21 -0.23
CA CYS A 7 -20.76 5.62 -1.43
C CYS A 7 -20.49 4.12 -1.45
N GLY A 8 -21.48 3.38 -1.90
CA GLY A 8 -21.37 1.96 -2.18
C GLY A 8 -21.16 1.76 -3.68
N VAL A 9 -20.15 0.98 -4.03
CA VAL A 9 -19.73 0.76 -5.41
C VAL A 9 -19.71 -0.73 -5.75
N ALA A 10 -20.15 -1.06 -6.95
CA ALA A 10 -19.90 -2.35 -7.57
C ALA A 10 -18.63 -2.28 -8.40
N VAL A 11 -17.80 -3.32 -8.32
CA VAL A 11 -16.54 -3.41 -9.06
C VAL A 11 -16.65 -4.55 -10.06
N ASN A 12 -16.64 -4.23 -11.35
CA ASN A 12 -16.67 -5.20 -12.44
C ASN A 12 -15.46 -5.01 -13.37
N GLY A 13 -14.38 -5.74 -13.09
CA GLY A 13 -13.13 -5.55 -13.83
C GLY A 13 -12.49 -4.20 -13.49
N GLN A 14 -12.33 -3.33 -14.50
CA GLN A 14 -11.83 -1.96 -14.35
C GLN A 14 -12.96 -0.91 -14.21
N GLU A 15 -14.21 -1.32 -14.38
CA GLU A 15 -15.36 -0.42 -14.26
C GLU A 15 -15.90 -0.42 -12.84
N GLU A 16 -16.11 0.78 -12.31
CA GLU A 16 -16.75 1.01 -11.02
C GLU A 16 -18.10 1.69 -11.24
N GLU A 17 -19.16 1.09 -10.70
CA GLU A 17 -20.51 1.65 -10.74
C GLU A 17 -20.91 2.08 -9.33
N ILE A 18 -21.21 3.37 -9.15
CA ILE A 18 -21.75 3.86 -7.88
C ILE A 18 -23.21 3.45 -7.80
N LEU A 19 -23.50 2.55 -6.85
CA LEU A 19 -24.84 1.99 -6.65
C LEU A 19 -25.70 2.88 -5.74
N ALA A 20 -25.09 3.51 -4.73
CA ALA A 20 -25.81 4.34 -3.77
C ALA A 20 -24.88 5.28 -3.00
N TYR A 21 -25.42 6.42 -2.57
CA TYR A 21 -24.88 7.24 -1.50
C TYR A 21 -25.74 7.08 -0.25
N PHE A 22 -25.11 7.03 0.93
CA PHE A 22 -25.82 6.85 2.20
C PHE A 22 -25.05 7.46 3.38
N GLU A 23 -25.76 7.72 4.48
CA GLU A 23 -25.15 8.20 5.72
C GLU A 23 -24.22 7.13 6.30
N ALA A 24 -23.05 7.55 6.79
CA ALA A 24 -21.97 6.69 7.28
C ALA A 24 -22.29 6.04 8.64
N THR A 25 -23.36 5.25 8.71
CA THR A 25 -23.76 4.48 9.89
C THR A 25 -23.49 2.99 9.70
N PRO A 26 -23.24 2.24 10.79
CA PRO A 26 -23.07 0.79 10.72
C PRO A 26 -24.26 0.06 10.08
N GLU A 27 -25.49 0.54 10.32
CA GLU A 27 -26.72 -0.04 9.78
C GLU A 27 -26.81 0.16 8.26
N ASN A 28 -26.47 1.35 7.76
CA ASN A 28 -26.46 1.60 6.31
C ASN A 28 -25.34 0.82 5.62
N VAL A 29 -24.16 0.72 6.24
CA VAL A 29 -23.07 -0.12 5.71
C VAL A 29 -23.53 -1.58 5.63
N ALA A 30 -24.09 -2.14 6.71
CA ALA A 30 -24.60 -3.51 6.71
C ALA A 30 -25.73 -3.71 5.69
N ALA A 31 -26.68 -2.77 5.62
CA ALA A 31 -27.77 -2.80 4.65
C ALA A 31 -27.27 -2.82 3.21
N PHE A 32 -26.27 -1.99 2.89
CA PHE A 32 -25.65 -1.97 1.57
C PHE A 32 -25.01 -3.32 1.23
N LEU A 33 -24.24 -3.89 2.17
CA LEU A 33 -23.59 -5.19 1.96
C LEU A 33 -24.60 -6.33 1.69
N CYS A 34 -25.77 -6.28 2.31
CA CYS A 34 -26.83 -7.27 2.10
C CYS A 34 -27.72 -7.00 0.88
N ALA A 35 -27.74 -5.77 0.35
CA ALA A 35 -28.63 -5.37 -0.75
C ALA A 35 -28.18 -5.90 -2.11
N TYR A 36 -26.90 -6.23 -2.27
CA TYR A 36 -26.28 -6.57 -3.56
C TYR A 36 -25.59 -7.95 -3.57
N PRO A 37 -26.26 -9.03 -3.15
CA PRO A 37 -25.63 -10.36 -3.01
C PRO A 37 -25.21 -10.99 -4.35
N SER A 38 -25.76 -10.51 -5.47
CA SER A 38 -25.43 -10.97 -6.82
C SER A 38 -24.11 -10.39 -7.36
N TYR A 39 -23.61 -9.31 -6.77
CA TYR A 39 -22.37 -8.68 -7.22
C TYR A 39 -21.16 -9.44 -6.70
N ARG A 40 -20.23 -9.74 -7.61
CA ARG A 40 -19.01 -10.51 -7.28
C ARG A 40 -18.05 -9.75 -6.35
N LYS A 41 -18.05 -8.42 -6.45
CA LYS A 41 -17.18 -7.55 -5.69
C LYS A 41 -17.89 -6.22 -5.49
N ILE A 42 -18.04 -5.83 -4.23
CA ILE A 42 -18.54 -4.50 -3.85
C ILE A 42 -17.52 -3.84 -2.92
N ALA A 43 -17.51 -2.52 -2.91
CA ALA A 43 -16.75 -1.73 -1.97
C ALA A 43 -17.64 -0.64 -1.36
N VAL A 44 -17.26 -0.21 -0.17
CA VAL A 44 -17.77 1.02 0.42
C VAL A 44 -16.60 1.97 0.50
N CYS A 45 -16.81 3.19 0.00
CA CYS A 45 -15.80 4.22 -0.10
C CYS A 45 -16.33 5.53 0.51
N THR A 46 -15.41 6.44 0.80
CA THR A 46 -15.76 7.86 0.98
C THR A 46 -16.29 8.44 -0.34
N THR A 47 -16.96 9.59 -0.27
CA THR A 47 -17.51 10.26 -1.45
C THR A 47 -16.43 10.70 -2.45
N ASP A 48 -15.17 10.83 -2.02
CA ASP A 48 -14.02 11.13 -2.89
C ASP A 48 -13.25 9.88 -3.36
N GLY A 49 -13.81 8.68 -3.14
CA GLY A 49 -13.29 7.42 -3.67
C GLY A 49 -12.29 6.69 -2.77
N LYS A 50 -11.92 7.22 -1.60
CA LYS A 50 -11.03 6.48 -0.68
C LYS A 50 -11.73 5.25 -0.08
N PRO A 51 -11.19 4.03 -0.23
CA PRO A 51 -11.88 2.81 0.16
C PRO A 51 -11.93 2.66 1.69
N PHE A 52 -13.05 2.15 2.18
CA PHE A 52 -13.30 1.84 3.59
C PHE A 52 -13.32 0.34 3.86
N LEU A 53 -14.06 -0.40 3.04
CA LEU A 53 -14.09 -1.86 3.07
C LEU A 53 -14.41 -2.42 1.68
N THR A 54 -14.05 -3.67 1.48
CA THR A 54 -14.40 -4.44 0.28
C THR A 54 -15.00 -5.77 0.69
N VAL A 55 -15.96 -6.26 -0.08
CA VAL A 55 -16.52 -7.60 0.06
C VAL A 55 -16.32 -8.34 -1.26
N ASP A 56 -15.77 -9.54 -1.15
CA ASP A 56 -15.60 -10.47 -2.27
C ASP A 56 -16.65 -11.60 -2.23
N LEU A 57 -16.64 -12.42 -3.29
CA LEU A 57 -17.41 -13.65 -3.37
C LEU A 57 -17.21 -14.52 -2.12
N GLY A 58 -18.30 -14.73 -1.37
CA GLY A 58 -18.28 -15.46 -0.09
C GLY A 58 -18.52 -14.58 1.14
N LEU A 59 -18.88 -13.30 0.96
CA LEU A 59 -19.14 -12.34 2.04
C LEU A 59 -17.94 -12.10 2.95
N ARG A 60 -16.72 -12.28 2.45
CA ARG A 60 -15.51 -11.99 3.23
C ARG A 60 -15.30 -10.48 3.25
N VAL A 61 -15.68 -9.87 4.36
CA VAL A 61 -15.44 -8.45 4.61
C VAL A 61 -13.95 -8.24 4.86
N THR A 62 -13.30 -7.47 3.98
CA THR A 62 -11.95 -6.96 4.19
C THR A 62 -12.04 -5.50 4.57
N ILE A 63 -11.57 -5.16 5.76
CA ILE A 63 -11.60 -3.80 6.32
C ILE A 63 -10.33 -3.54 7.16
N PRO A 64 -9.64 -2.41 6.97
CA PRO A 64 -8.43 -2.11 7.75
C PRO A 64 -8.72 -1.82 9.23
N ASP A 65 -9.86 -1.18 9.52
CA ASP A 65 -10.32 -0.88 10.88
C ASP A 65 -11.02 -2.10 11.50
N GLN A 66 -10.24 -2.99 12.09
CA GLN A 66 -10.73 -4.19 12.77
C GLN A 66 -11.59 -3.85 14.00
N LYS A 67 -11.34 -2.71 14.66
CA LYS A 67 -12.16 -2.28 15.79
C LYS A 67 -13.58 -1.95 15.33
N TYR A 68 -13.70 -1.20 14.23
CA TYR A 68 -15.01 -0.94 13.63
C TYR A 68 -15.71 -2.23 13.19
N LEU A 69 -14.99 -3.16 12.57
CA LEU A 69 -15.55 -4.46 12.18
C LEU A 69 -16.18 -5.16 13.38
N HIS A 70 -15.42 -5.38 14.46
CA HIS A 70 -15.87 -6.16 15.60
C HIS A 70 -16.91 -5.45 16.48
N GLU A 71 -16.75 -4.15 16.71
CA GLU A 71 -17.61 -3.42 17.66
C GLU A 71 -18.87 -2.84 17.01
N LYS A 72 -18.86 -2.60 15.69
CA LYS A 72 -19.95 -1.90 14.99
C LYS A 72 -20.62 -2.76 13.94
N LEU A 73 -19.85 -3.45 13.10
CA LEU A 73 -20.41 -4.12 11.92
C LEU A 73 -20.86 -5.56 12.18
N LEU A 74 -20.01 -6.38 12.83
CA LEU A 74 -20.33 -7.79 13.14
C LEU A 74 -21.57 -7.96 14.04
N PRO A 75 -21.85 -7.10 15.04
CA PRO A 75 -23.09 -7.20 15.83
C PRO A 75 -24.37 -7.08 14.99
N ILE A 76 -24.29 -6.44 13.82
CA ILE A 76 -25.42 -6.30 12.88
C ILE A 76 -25.40 -7.45 11.87
N LEU A 77 -24.23 -7.80 11.33
CA LEU A 77 -24.11 -8.84 10.30
C LEU A 77 -24.32 -10.26 10.82
N HIS A 78 -23.87 -10.59 12.03
CA HIS A 78 -23.98 -11.96 12.57
C HIS A 78 -25.45 -12.44 12.66
N PRO A 79 -26.40 -11.70 13.28
CA PRO A 79 -27.80 -12.13 13.31
C PRO A 79 -28.41 -12.32 11.92
N ILE A 80 -28.02 -11.49 10.94
CA ILE A 80 -28.48 -11.60 9.55
C ILE A 80 -27.93 -12.89 8.90
N GLN A 81 -26.64 -13.17 9.12
CA GLN A 81 -25.99 -14.38 8.60
C GLN A 81 -26.54 -15.67 9.21
N GLN A 82 -26.99 -15.63 10.47
CA GLN A 82 -27.64 -16.75 11.14
C GLN A 82 -29.14 -16.88 10.80
N GLY A 83 -29.71 -15.93 10.04
CA GLY A 83 -31.14 -15.90 9.74
C GLY A 83 -32.03 -15.48 10.91
N GLU A 84 -31.45 -14.97 12.00
CA GLU A 84 -32.14 -14.51 13.21
C GLU A 84 -32.75 -13.11 13.03
N ALA A 85 -32.23 -12.33 12.08
CA ALA A 85 -32.73 -11.00 11.74
C ALA A 85 -32.75 -10.78 10.22
N GLY A 86 -33.69 -9.94 9.75
CA GLY A 86 -33.67 -9.45 8.37
C GLY A 86 -32.64 -8.32 8.19
N PRO A 87 -32.17 -8.08 6.95
CA PRO A 87 -31.26 -6.97 6.68
C PRO A 87 -31.93 -5.62 6.97
N PRO A 88 -31.19 -4.65 7.54
CA PRO A 88 -31.73 -3.30 7.72
C PRO A 88 -32.07 -2.67 6.37
N LYS A 89 -33.02 -1.73 6.38
CA LYS A 89 -33.37 -0.96 5.18
C LYS A 89 -32.29 0.10 4.93
N LEU A 90 -31.66 0.04 3.76
CA LEU A 90 -30.69 1.06 3.33
C LEU A 90 -31.36 2.42 3.19
N LYS A 91 -30.82 3.44 3.86
CA LYS A 91 -31.27 4.83 3.75
C LYS A 91 -30.31 5.60 2.85
N THR A 92 -30.74 5.81 1.60
CA THR A 92 -29.95 6.52 0.60
C THR A 92 -30.13 8.04 0.69
N VAL A 93 -29.15 8.77 0.17
CA VAL A 93 -29.19 10.21 -0.07
C VAL A 93 -28.87 10.50 -1.53
N SER A 94 -29.23 11.69 -2.03
CA SER A 94 -28.85 12.07 -3.39
C SER A 94 -27.34 12.32 -3.49
N LYS A 95 -26.79 12.15 -4.70
CA LYS A 95 -25.37 12.39 -5.00
C LYS A 95 -24.98 13.82 -4.64
N GLU A 96 -25.80 14.79 -5.02
CA GLU A 96 -25.54 16.22 -4.81
C GLU A 96 -25.41 16.56 -3.33
N ILE A 97 -26.26 15.96 -2.48
CA ILE A 97 -26.20 16.16 -1.03
C ILE A 97 -24.95 15.53 -0.43
N ALA A 98 -24.60 14.32 -0.87
CA ALA A 98 -23.44 13.59 -0.36
C ALA A 98 -22.13 14.28 -0.73
N GLU A 99 -21.96 14.66 -2.00
CA GLU A 99 -20.74 15.30 -2.51
C GLU A 99 -20.58 16.76 -2.06
N ALA A 100 -21.67 17.46 -1.72
CA ALA A 100 -21.61 18.81 -1.15
C ALA A 100 -21.15 18.82 0.33
N ALA A 101 -21.18 17.68 1.03
CA ALA A 101 -20.75 17.59 2.41
C ALA A 101 -19.21 17.53 2.52
N PRO A 102 -18.62 18.03 3.62
CA PRO A 102 -17.20 17.86 3.87
C PRO A 102 -16.79 16.38 3.90
N CYS A 103 -15.77 16.04 3.13
CA CYS A 103 -15.14 14.72 3.08
C CYS A 103 -13.73 14.81 3.70
N PRO A 104 -13.60 14.70 5.04
CA PRO A 104 -12.30 14.80 5.70
C PRO A 104 -11.41 13.59 5.35
N LYS A 105 -10.09 13.71 5.54
CA LYS A 105 -9.17 12.58 5.41
C LYS A 105 -9.64 11.43 6.31
N PRO A 106 -9.75 10.18 5.80
CA PRO A 106 -10.21 9.06 6.60
C PRO A 106 -9.39 8.82 7.87
N ASP A 107 -10.07 8.47 8.97
CA ASP A 107 -9.45 8.03 10.23
C ASP A 107 -9.02 6.54 10.20
N TRP A 108 -9.17 5.87 9.06
CA TRP A 108 -8.66 4.53 8.77
C TRP A 108 -7.57 4.56 7.68
N ASN A 109 -6.94 3.40 7.49
CA ASN A 109 -5.94 3.17 6.45
C ASN A 109 -6.61 2.94 5.09
N TYR A 110 -6.94 4.00 4.36
CA TYR A 110 -7.51 3.89 3.02
C TYR A 110 -6.50 3.40 1.97
N LEU A 111 -5.20 3.38 2.28
CA LEU A 111 -4.12 2.87 1.41
C LEU A 111 -3.86 1.37 1.59
N TYR A 112 -4.71 0.67 2.34
CA TYR A 112 -4.54 -0.75 2.64
C TYR A 112 -4.44 -1.60 1.38
N TRP A 113 -5.29 -1.33 0.39
CA TRP A 113 -5.29 -2.04 -0.90
C TRP A 113 -4.14 -1.62 -1.81
N ASP A 114 -3.47 -0.50 -1.52
CA ASP A 114 -2.25 -0.04 -2.21
C ASP A 114 -0.97 -0.63 -1.57
N GLY A 115 -1.11 -1.62 -0.68
CA GLY A 115 -0.01 -2.32 -0.05
C GLY A 115 0.49 -1.69 1.26
N TYR A 116 -0.23 -0.71 1.81
CA TYR A 116 0.14 -0.13 3.09
C TYR A 116 -0.43 -0.95 4.24
N SER A 117 0.43 -1.58 5.02
CA SER A 117 0.00 -2.16 6.30
C SER A 117 -0.51 -1.06 7.25
N ASN A 118 -1.41 -1.43 8.17
CA ASN A 118 -1.86 -0.51 9.23
C ASN A 118 -0.68 0.05 10.04
N LYS A 119 0.35 -0.77 10.28
CA LYS A 119 1.56 -0.35 10.99
C LYS A 119 2.33 0.72 10.21
N LYS A 120 2.54 0.51 8.90
CA LYS A 120 3.22 1.45 8.02
C LYS A 120 2.45 2.76 7.92
N TYR A 121 1.15 2.68 7.65
CA TYR A 121 0.28 3.85 7.55
C TYR A 121 0.30 4.70 8.83
N GLN A 122 0.18 4.07 10.01
CA GLN A 122 0.26 4.78 11.29
C GLN A 122 1.64 5.39 11.55
N ALA A 123 2.73 4.73 11.15
CA ALA A 123 4.08 5.29 11.24
C ALA A 123 4.25 6.52 10.35
N ILE A 124 3.63 6.55 9.17
CA ILE A 124 3.64 7.73 8.29
C ILE A 124 2.87 8.88 8.93
N LEU A 125 1.65 8.61 9.44
CA LEU A 125 0.82 9.62 10.08
C LEU A 125 1.48 10.27 11.31
N ASN A 126 2.25 9.51 12.08
CA ASN A 126 3.00 10.04 13.23
C ASN A 126 4.42 10.53 12.88
N GLY A 127 4.78 10.55 11.59
CA GLY A 127 6.06 11.03 11.07
C GLY A 127 7.25 10.07 11.21
N LYS A 128 7.11 8.94 11.92
CA LYS A 128 8.21 7.97 12.11
C LYS A 128 8.54 7.16 10.85
N GLY A 129 7.57 7.02 9.95
CA GLY A 129 7.72 6.36 8.65
C GLY A 129 8.24 7.30 7.55
N LEU A 130 8.46 8.57 7.85
CA LEU A 130 8.91 9.58 6.90
C LEU A 130 10.35 9.99 7.19
N LEU A 131 11.12 10.14 6.12
CA LEU A 131 12.49 10.64 6.13
C LEU A 131 12.49 12.04 5.49
N ASN A 132 13.39 12.90 5.98
CA ASN A 132 13.60 14.21 5.37
C ASN A 132 14.60 14.05 4.23
N TRP A 133 14.20 14.39 3.02
CA TRP A 133 15.07 14.44 1.85
C TRP A 133 15.24 15.89 1.41
N GLU A 134 16.47 16.39 1.38
CA GLU A 134 16.75 17.74 0.85
C GLU A 134 17.02 17.67 -0.65
N GLN A 135 16.29 18.45 -1.43
CA GLN A 135 16.54 18.63 -2.84
C GLN A 135 16.28 20.09 -3.22
N ASP A 136 17.21 20.71 -3.94
CA ASP A 136 17.05 22.07 -4.48
C ASP A 136 16.72 23.11 -3.39
N GLY A 137 17.30 22.93 -2.18
CA GLY A 137 17.09 23.80 -1.02
C GLY A 137 15.74 23.61 -0.31
N LYS A 138 14.94 22.61 -0.71
CA LYS A 138 13.68 22.25 -0.06
C LYS A 138 13.79 20.89 0.62
N ILE A 139 13.28 20.82 1.86
CA ILE A 139 13.12 19.54 2.57
C ILE A 139 11.77 18.94 2.21
N HIS A 140 11.80 17.74 1.65
CA HIS A 140 10.65 16.92 1.33
C HIS A 140 10.47 15.80 2.35
N LYS A 141 9.22 15.45 2.66
CA LYS A 141 8.92 14.26 3.46
C LYS A 141 8.75 13.07 2.52
N VAL A 142 9.59 12.07 2.66
CA VAL A 142 9.54 10.87 1.82
C VAL A 142 9.39 9.60 2.63
N GLU A 143 8.62 8.66 2.10
CA GLU A 143 8.72 7.27 2.51
C GLU A 143 9.57 6.47 1.53
N LEU A 144 9.94 5.26 1.93
CA LEU A 144 10.54 4.26 1.05
C LEU A 144 9.57 3.09 0.85
N GLN A 145 9.40 2.66 -0.39
CA GLN A 145 8.66 1.45 -0.72
C GLN A 145 9.61 0.36 -1.20
N VAL A 146 9.63 -0.76 -0.49
CA VAL A 146 10.51 -1.89 -0.83
C VAL A 146 9.73 -2.90 -1.66
N ARG A 147 10.31 -3.33 -2.78
CA ARG A 147 9.73 -4.35 -3.65
C ARG A 147 10.83 -5.14 -4.38
N PRO A 148 10.54 -6.31 -4.96
CA PRO A 148 11.45 -6.96 -5.89
C PRO A 148 11.30 -6.38 -7.31
N TYR A 149 12.40 -6.26 -8.05
CA TYR A 149 12.35 -6.10 -9.51
C TYR A 149 11.81 -7.38 -10.18
N MET A 150 11.02 -7.24 -11.24
CA MET A 150 10.23 -8.34 -11.84
C MET A 150 11.05 -9.49 -12.46
N ASP A 151 12.21 -9.19 -13.04
CA ASP A 151 13.02 -10.12 -13.85
C ASP A 151 13.95 -11.00 -13.00
N ARG A 152 14.49 -10.45 -11.92
CA ARG A 152 15.56 -11.08 -11.12
C ARG A 152 15.32 -11.03 -9.62
N ASN A 153 14.19 -10.47 -9.16
CA ASN A 153 13.89 -10.27 -7.74
C ASN A 153 15.01 -9.52 -7.00
N ASN A 154 15.78 -8.69 -7.71
CA ASN A 154 16.74 -7.77 -7.11
C ASN A 154 16.00 -6.74 -6.25
N LEU A 155 16.69 -6.16 -5.26
CA LEU A 155 16.10 -5.18 -4.37
C LEU A 155 15.74 -3.90 -5.15
N ALA A 156 14.45 -3.56 -5.16
CA ALA A 156 13.95 -2.28 -5.64
C ALA A 156 13.47 -1.44 -4.46
N ILE A 157 13.88 -0.17 -4.42
CA ILE A 157 13.40 0.81 -3.47
C ILE A 157 12.90 2.03 -4.24
N GLU A 158 11.63 2.36 -4.07
CA GLU A 158 11.04 3.59 -4.61
C GLU A 158 10.92 4.64 -3.51
N ILE A 159 11.06 5.90 -3.90
CA ILE A 159 10.86 7.09 -3.07
C ILE A 159 9.47 7.65 -3.40
N VAL A 160 8.65 7.83 -2.36
CA VAL A 160 7.31 8.39 -2.48
C VAL A 160 7.24 9.65 -1.62
N CYS A 161 6.86 10.76 -2.23
CA CYS A 161 6.71 12.07 -1.58
C CYS A 161 5.37 12.14 -0.85
N TRP A 162 5.37 12.83 0.30
CA TRP A 162 4.21 13.01 1.17
C TRP A 162 3.91 14.47 1.49
N ASP A 163 4.53 15.42 0.79
CA ASP A 163 4.36 16.86 1.03
C ASP A 163 2.89 17.32 0.94
N SER A 164 2.08 16.69 0.09
CA SER A 164 0.65 16.99 -0.09
C SER A 164 -0.26 16.25 0.91
N GLY A 165 0.30 15.41 1.78
CA GLY A 165 -0.45 14.59 2.74
C GLY A 165 -1.06 13.30 2.15
N VAL A 166 -0.82 13.05 0.86
CA VAL A 166 -1.11 11.81 0.13
C VAL A 166 0.19 11.29 -0.53
N PRO A 167 0.31 9.99 -0.81
CA PRO A 167 1.52 9.44 -1.42
C PRO A 167 1.61 9.81 -2.91
N GLU A 168 2.73 10.38 -3.32
CA GLU A 168 3.04 10.72 -4.70
C GLU A 168 4.32 10.00 -5.13
N PRO A 169 4.28 9.09 -6.13
CA PRO A 169 5.48 8.47 -6.67
C PRO A 169 6.47 9.55 -7.13
N TRP A 170 7.72 9.45 -6.69
CA TRP A 170 8.71 10.49 -6.98
C TRP A 170 9.88 9.99 -7.81
N LYS A 171 10.68 9.05 -7.30
CA LYS A 171 11.91 8.56 -7.93
C LYS A 171 12.19 7.13 -7.49
N SER A 172 12.96 6.39 -8.28
CA SER A 172 13.57 5.14 -7.83
C SER A 172 14.88 5.45 -7.09
N LEU A 173 15.06 4.88 -5.90
CA LEU A 173 16.33 4.97 -5.17
C LEU A 173 17.36 4.00 -5.75
N THR A 174 16.90 2.83 -6.19
CA THR A 174 17.74 1.79 -6.78
C THR A 174 17.53 1.70 -8.28
N VAL A 175 18.48 1.09 -8.98
CA VAL A 175 18.39 0.74 -10.40
C VAL A 175 18.67 -0.74 -10.62
N ASN A 176 17.96 -1.36 -11.56
CA ASN A 176 18.09 -2.77 -11.88
C ASN A 176 19.07 -3.02 -13.03
N LEU A 177 20.37 -3.08 -12.72
CA LEU A 177 21.42 -3.41 -13.68
C LEU A 177 21.57 -4.92 -13.86
N ASP A 178 22.09 -5.33 -15.02
CA ASP A 178 22.20 -6.74 -15.40
C ASP A 178 22.99 -7.61 -14.43
N GLY A 179 22.38 -8.73 -14.06
CA GLY A 179 22.93 -9.72 -13.13
C GLY A 179 22.16 -9.79 -11.81
N GLN A 180 22.23 -10.96 -11.18
CA GLN A 180 21.67 -11.16 -9.85
C GLN A 180 22.52 -10.43 -8.80
N ARG A 181 21.87 -9.85 -7.80
CA ARG A 181 22.55 -9.26 -6.64
C ARG A 181 22.48 -10.16 -5.43
N ASP A 182 23.42 -9.94 -4.52
CA ASP A 182 23.34 -10.48 -3.18
C ASP A 182 22.21 -9.82 -2.39
N LYS A 183 21.77 -10.48 -1.33
CA LYS A 183 20.63 -10.02 -0.54
C LYS A 183 20.90 -8.63 0.03
N ASN A 184 20.00 -7.69 -0.23
CA ASN A 184 20.08 -6.29 0.12
C ASN A 184 21.19 -5.49 -0.58
N TYR A 185 21.85 -6.06 -1.60
CA TYR A 185 22.77 -5.31 -2.44
C TYR A 185 22.00 -4.75 -3.63
N ALA A 186 22.21 -3.48 -3.92
CA ALA A 186 21.62 -2.81 -5.06
C ALA A 186 22.51 -1.68 -5.55
N PHE A 187 22.42 -1.40 -6.85
CA PHE A 187 22.95 -0.17 -7.40
C PHE A 187 21.97 0.96 -7.13
N VAL A 188 22.51 2.10 -6.73
CA VAL A 188 21.73 3.31 -6.48
C VAL A 188 21.75 4.18 -7.73
N ASP A 189 20.61 4.81 -8.02
CA ASP A 189 20.45 5.68 -9.18
C ASP A 189 21.43 6.87 -9.09
N CYS A 190 22.26 7.04 -10.13
CA CYS A 190 23.28 8.08 -10.20
C CYS A 190 22.71 9.48 -10.48
N ASP A 191 21.45 9.59 -10.90
CA ASP A 191 20.76 10.87 -11.09
C ASP A 191 20.29 11.47 -9.75
N LEU A 192 20.43 10.72 -8.65
CA LEU A 192 20.22 11.21 -7.30
C LEU A 192 21.44 12.01 -6.84
N LYS A 193 21.21 13.28 -6.52
CA LYS A 193 22.24 14.31 -6.25
C LYS A 193 23.21 13.95 -5.12
N ASP A 194 24.30 14.73 -5.08
CA ASP A 194 25.54 14.53 -4.30
C ASP A 194 25.38 14.25 -2.79
N ASP A 195 24.28 14.67 -2.15
CA ASP A 195 24.03 14.42 -0.72
C ASP A 195 23.41 13.06 -0.40
N LEU A 196 23.11 12.25 -1.42
CA LEU A 196 22.56 10.90 -1.26
C LEU A 196 23.38 10.04 -0.30
N LEU A 197 24.71 10.14 -0.35
CA LEU A 197 25.62 9.42 0.56
C LEU A 197 25.38 9.77 2.02
N LEU A 198 25.37 11.07 2.31
CA LEU A 198 25.13 11.59 3.65
C LEU A 198 23.72 11.24 4.13
N TRP A 199 22.74 11.29 3.21
CA TRP A 199 21.37 10.94 3.51
C TRP A 199 21.20 9.46 3.84
N LEU A 200 21.82 8.55 3.09
CA LEU A 200 21.78 7.11 3.36
C LEU A 200 22.41 6.78 4.71
N ASP A 201 23.56 7.38 5.03
CA ASP A 201 24.27 7.15 6.31
C ASP A 201 23.50 7.73 7.51
N LYS A 202 23.07 8.99 7.41
CA LYS A 202 22.30 9.69 8.46
C LYS A 202 21.03 8.95 8.85
N ASN A 203 20.38 8.29 7.89
CA ASN A 203 19.15 7.52 8.11
C ASN A 203 19.40 6.03 8.42
N GLY A 204 20.67 5.60 8.48
CA GLY A 204 21.07 4.22 8.74
C GLY A 204 20.58 3.24 7.68
N LEU A 205 20.45 3.68 6.43
CA LEU A 205 19.79 2.95 5.35
C LEU A 205 20.72 1.98 4.64
N ALA A 206 21.95 2.40 4.34
CA ALA A 206 22.85 1.61 3.52
C ALA A 206 24.32 1.95 3.77
N LYS A 207 25.20 1.03 3.40
CA LYS A 207 26.65 1.23 3.38
C LYS A 207 27.17 1.00 1.98
N HIS A 208 28.00 1.92 1.50
CA HIS A 208 28.70 1.77 0.22
C HIS A 208 29.60 0.53 0.26
N THR A 209 29.60 -0.28 -0.80
CA THR A 209 30.39 -1.53 -0.83
C THR A 209 31.82 -1.31 -1.34
N GLY A 210 32.07 -0.19 -2.03
CA GLY A 210 33.31 0.07 -2.77
C GLY A 210 33.22 -0.34 -4.24
N SER A 211 32.19 -1.10 -4.62
CA SER A 211 31.99 -1.54 -6.00
C SER A 211 31.31 -0.47 -6.83
N MET A 212 31.84 -0.25 -8.03
CA MET A 212 31.28 0.63 -9.05
C MET A 212 31.14 -0.16 -10.35
N VAL A 213 30.10 0.13 -11.12
CA VAL A 213 29.95 -0.43 -12.47
C VAL A 213 29.65 0.68 -13.46
N GLN A 214 30.31 0.64 -14.61
CA GLN A 214 29.96 1.49 -15.74
C GLN A 214 28.88 0.79 -16.56
N ASN A 215 27.77 1.49 -16.83
CA ASN A 215 26.75 1.04 -17.77
C ASN A 215 26.39 2.20 -18.71
N GLY A 216 26.75 2.05 -19.99
CA GLY A 216 26.71 3.16 -20.94
C GLY A 216 27.68 4.28 -20.54
N SER A 217 27.18 5.52 -20.49
CA SER A 217 27.93 6.70 -20.04
C SER A 217 27.85 6.95 -18.53
N ALA A 218 27.02 6.21 -17.79
CA ALA A 218 26.80 6.40 -16.37
C ALA A 218 27.63 5.41 -15.54
N VAL A 219 27.99 5.81 -14.32
CA VAL A 219 28.69 4.98 -13.33
C VAL A 219 27.82 4.84 -12.10
N TYR A 220 27.52 3.61 -11.72
CA TYR A 220 26.64 3.29 -10.61
C TYR A 220 27.40 2.70 -9.44
N ALA A 221 27.11 3.21 -8.25
CA ALA A 221 27.66 2.74 -6.99
C ALA A 221 26.76 1.66 -6.38
N GLU A 222 27.38 0.58 -5.92
CA GLU A 222 26.67 -0.47 -5.19
C GLU A 222 26.64 -0.19 -3.68
N TYR A 223 25.48 -0.44 -3.09
CA TYR A 223 25.26 -0.31 -1.66
C TYR A 223 24.67 -1.59 -1.10
N ARG A 224 25.09 -1.90 0.13
CA ARG A 224 24.43 -2.87 0.99
C ARG A 224 23.43 -2.15 1.89
N PHE A 225 22.15 -2.34 1.62
CA PHE A 225 21.08 -1.83 2.46
C PHE A 225 20.95 -2.60 3.77
N ILE A 226 20.62 -1.87 4.84
CA ILE A 226 20.41 -2.42 6.17
C ILE A 226 19.00 -2.99 6.23
N GLY A 227 18.86 -4.30 6.02
CA GLY A 227 17.56 -4.97 5.98
C GLY A 227 16.68 -4.75 7.21
N LYS A 228 17.28 -4.58 8.40
CA LYS A 228 16.53 -4.20 9.61
C LYS A 228 15.84 -2.85 9.43
N ARG A 229 16.54 -1.86 8.89
CA ARG A 229 16.02 -0.51 8.66
C ARG A 229 14.95 -0.52 7.56
N LEU A 230 15.16 -1.27 6.49
CA LEU A 230 14.15 -1.47 5.46
C LEU A 230 12.87 -2.08 6.01
N LYS A 231 12.98 -3.11 6.87
CA LYS A 231 11.83 -3.75 7.53
C LYS A 231 11.10 -2.82 8.53
N GLU A 232 11.82 -1.87 9.13
CA GLU A 232 11.20 -0.84 9.98
C GLU A 232 10.34 0.13 9.17
N LEU A 233 10.83 0.55 7.99
CA LEU A 233 10.17 1.53 7.12
C LEU A 233 9.05 0.90 6.28
N ASP A 234 9.29 -0.30 5.74
CA ASP A 234 8.34 -1.03 4.92
C ASP A 234 8.37 -2.54 5.23
N PRO A 235 7.69 -2.97 6.31
CA PRO A 235 7.76 -4.36 6.77
C PRO A 235 7.22 -5.36 5.76
N ASP A 236 6.11 -5.03 5.08
CA ASP A 236 5.46 -5.93 4.14
C ASP A 236 6.16 -5.94 2.79
N GLY A 237 6.57 -4.76 2.30
CA GLY A 237 7.39 -4.65 1.10
C GLY A 237 8.70 -5.43 1.23
N TYR A 238 9.40 -5.27 2.36
CA TYR A 238 10.63 -6.01 2.62
C TYR A 238 10.40 -7.52 2.76
N ARG A 239 9.30 -7.95 3.39
CA ARG A 239 8.92 -9.38 3.48
C ARG A 239 8.72 -9.98 2.09
N VAL A 240 7.96 -9.32 1.21
CA VAL A 240 7.73 -9.80 -0.16
C VAL A 240 9.04 -9.88 -0.93
N TYR A 241 9.89 -8.85 -0.84
CA TYR A 241 11.23 -8.89 -1.44
C TYR A 241 12.05 -10.09 -0.93
N GLU A 242 12.08 -10.30 0.39
CA GLU A 242 12.85 -11.36 1.04
C GLU A 242 12.38 -12.76 0.61
N GLU A 243 11.07 -12.99 0.54
CA GLU A 243 10.46 -14.23 0.04
C GLU A 243 10.87 -14.51 -1.41
N ARG A 244 10.71 -13.52 -2.29
CA ARG A 244 11.06 -13.63 -3.72
C ARG A 244 12.55 -13.86 -3.94
N TYR A 245 13.39 -13.21 -3.15
CA TYR A 245 14.84 -13.43 -3.18
C TYR A 245 15.19 -14.88 -2.81
N ILE A 246 14.57 -15.43 -1.76
CA ILE A 246 14.81 -16.82 -1.32
C ILE A 246 14.32 -17.82 -2.37
N GLU A 247 13.14 -17.60 -2.95
CA GLU A 247 12.59 -18.42 -4.04
C GLU A 247 13.53 -18.47 -5.24
N ALA A 248 14.03 -17.31 -5.69
CA ALA A 248 14.96 -17.22 -6.81
C ALA A 248 16.27 -17.97 -6.54
N ARG A 249 16.82 -17.86 -5.32
CA ARG A 249 18.05 -18.57 -4.95
C ARG A 249 17.87 -20.09 -4.85
N LYS A 250 16.71 -20.56 -4.40
CA LYS A 250 16.37 -21.99 -4.41
C LYS A 250 16.28 -22.54 -5.83
N ALA A 251 15.60 -21.81 -6.73
CA ALA A 251 15.46 -22.22 -8.13
C ALA A 251 16.83 -22.37 -8.83
N GLN A 252 17.79 -21.49 -8.53
CA GLN A 252 19.15 -21.56 -9.06
C GLN A 252 20.00 -22.71 -8.47
N ALA A 253 19.64 -23.20 -7.28
CA ALA A 253 20.36 -24.27 -6.59
C ALA A 253 19.86 -25.68 -6.95
N LEU A 254 18.71 -25.79 -7.63
CA LEU A 254 18.23 -27.05 -8.19
C LEU A 254 19.05 -27.38 -9.44
N PRO A 255 19.73 -28.54 -9.50
CA PRO A 255 20.44 -28.93 -10.71
C PRO A 255 19.44 -29.07 -11.85
N GLU A 256 19.78 -28.52 -13.03
CA GLU A 256 19.07 -28.86 -14.26
C GLU A 256 19.07 -30.38 -14.37
N GLU A 257 17.90 -31.01 -14.22
CA GLU A 257 17.72 -32.39 -14.63
C GLU A 257 18.01 -32.42 -16.13
N ARG A 258 19.25 -32.80 -16.44
CA ARG A 258 19.77 -32.99 -17.78
C ARG A 258 18.78 -33.83 -18.55
N SER A 259 18.07 -33.19 -19.47
CA SER A 259 17.34 -33.89 -20.52
C SER A 259 18.39 -34.63 -21.35
N GLN A 260 18.46 -35.95 -21.14
CA GLN A 260 19.09 -36.89 -22.07
C GLN A 260 18.19 -37.07 -23.29
#